data_AF-A0A1I8ACT6-F1
#
_entry.id   AF-A0A1I8ACT6-F1
#
_cell.length_a   1.000
_cell.length_b   1.000
_cell.length_c   1.000
_cell.angle_alpha   90.00
_cell.angle_beta   90.00
_cell.angle_gamma   90.00
#
_symmetry.space_group_name_H-M   'P 1'
#
loop_
_entity.id
_entity.type
_entity.pdbx_description
1 polymer ?
#
loop_
_entity_poly.entity_id
_entity_poly.type
_entity_poly.pdbx_seq_one_letter_code
_entity_poly.pdbx_strand_id
1 'polypeptide(L)'
;LFSGHKLWAEAEPRAMVYSGHQFGSYNPRLGDGRGLLLGEVYNDAGEHWDLHLKGAGQTPYSRMGDGRAVLRSSIREFLASEALHALGIPSSRALCVIGSSTPVWRETQERAAMVLRLAPSHVRFGHFEYFYYTRQPEQQRELAEHVLNLHFAECREQPEPYLAMFRTIVERNAELIARWQAYGFCHGVMNTDNMSILGITFDFGPFAFLDD
;
A
#
# COMPACT_ATOMS: atom_id res chain seq x y z
N LEU A 1 4.44 -7.16 -19.60
CA LEU A 1 3.39 -6.58 -18.74
C LEU A 1 4.04 -5.92 -17.53
N PHE A 2 4.54 -6.70 -16.56
CA PHE A 2 5.04 -6.20 -15.26
C PHE A 2 6.43 -5.53 -15.26
N SER A 3 6.95 -5.17 -16.43
CA SER A 3 8.07 -4.24 -16.62
C SER A 3 7.64 -2.89 -17.23
N GLY A 4 6.32 -2.66 -17.37
CA GLY A 4 5.75 -1.41 -17.88
C GLY A 4 5.70 -1.26 -19.41
N HIS A 5 6.10 -2.28 -20.20
CA HIS A 5 6.13 -2.18 -21.67
C HIS A 5 4.80 -2.39 -22.38
N LYS A 6 3.88 -3.13 -21.76
CA LYS A 6 2.58 -3.50 -22.33
C LYS A 6 1.57 -3.55 -21.21
N LEU A 7 0.31 -3.30 -21.53
CA LEU A 7 -0.80 -3.39 -20.62
C LEU A 7 -2.01 -3.99 -21.37
N TRP A 8 -2.93 -4.59 -20.62
CA TRP A 8 -4.25 -4.95 -21.15
C TRP A 8 -5.02 -3.69 -21.55
N ALA A 9 -5.90 -3.80 -22.55
CA ALA A 9 -6.67 -2.66 -23.03
C ALA A 9 -7.72 -2.19 -22.00
N GLU A 10 -8.14 -3.10 -21.14
CA GLU A 10 -9.14 -2.94 -20.10
C GLU A 10 -8.58 -2.31 -18.82
N ALA A 11 -7.25 -2.28 -18.67
CA ALA A 11 -6.60 -1.72 -17.50
C ALA A 11 -6.51 -0.19 -17.58
N GLU A 12 -6.88 0.49 -16.49
CA GLU A 12 -6.79 1.95 -16.36
C GLU A 12 -5.78 2.31 -15.26
N PRO A 13 -4.49 2.50 -15.61
CA PRO A 13 -3.46 2.73 -14.60
C PRO A 13 -3.63 4.10 -13.93
N ARG A 14 -3.67 4.11 -12.59
CA ARG A 14 -3.85 5.31 -11.78
C ARG A 14 -2.76 5.45 -10.72
N ALA A 15 -2.37 6.70 -10.47
CA ALA A 15 -1.57 7.07 -9.31
C ALA A 15 -2.51 7.71 -8.27
N MET A 16 -2.61 7.12 -7.08
CA MET A 16 -3.49 7.63 -6.03
C MET A 16 -2.85 8.84 -5.33
N VAL A 17 -3.68 9.76 -4.86
CA VAL A 17 -3.28 10.87 -4.00
C VAL A 17 -3.58 10.55 -2.54
N TYR A 18 -2.65 10.86 -1.65
CA TYR A 18 -2.83 10.79 -0.21
C TYR A 18 -1.89 11.81 0.46
N SER A 19 -2.06 12.05 1.75
CA SER A 19 -1.13 12.78 2.63
C SER A 19 -0.64 11.84 3.72
N GLY A 20 0.04 12.36 4.75
CA GLY A 20 0.41 11.55 5.91
C GLY A 20 1.26 12.29 6.91
N HIS A 21 1.21 11.85 8.16
CA HIS A 21 2.13 12.24 9.21
C HIS A 21 3.40 11.40 9.11
N GLN A 22 4.48 12.03 8.65
CA GLN A 22 5.79 11.40 8.52
C GLN A 22 6.62 11.73 9.77
N PHE A 23 6.94 10.72 10.57
CA PHE A 23 7.67 10.87 11.84
C PHE A 23 7.04 11.95 12.75
N GLY A 24 5.71 11.97 12.84
CA GLY A 24 4.94 12.90 13.66
C GLY A 24 4.66 14.27 13.02
N SER A 25 5.24 14.58 11.87
CA SER A 25 5.01 15.85 11.17
C SER A 25 4.09 15.67 9.96
N TYR A 26 3.05 16.51 9.85
CA TYR A 26 2.10 16.41 8.74
C TYR A 26 2.73 16.84 7.41
N ASN A 27 2.63 15.98 6.41
CA ASN A 27 3.01 16.28 5.03
C ASN A 27 1.74 16.40 4.15
N PRO A 28 1.38 17.61 3.68
CA PRO A 28 0.06 17.88 3.13
C PRO A 28 -0.26 17.18 1.80
N ARG A 29 0.74 16.67 1.09
CA ARG A 29 0.53 16.01 -0.20
C ARG A 29 1.64 15.03 -0.55
N LEU A 30 1.36 13.75 -0.35
CA LEU A 30 2.11 12.60 -0.85
C LEU A 30 1.40 12.08 -2.12
N GLY A 31 1.13 10.78 -2.19
CA GLY A 31 0.60 10.07 -3.34
C GLY A 31 1.56 9.00 -3.85
N ASP A 32 1.10 8.21 -4.82
CA ASP A 32 1.89 7.16 -5.45
C ASP A 32 3.01 7.76 -6.30
N GLY A 33 4.11 8.15 -5.67
CA GLY A 33 5.22 8.84 -6.32
C GLY A 33 6.14 7.94 -7.17
N ARG A 34 5.95 6.63 -7.11
CA ARG A 34 6.77 5.65 -7.87
C ARG A 34 6.00 4.37 -8.19
N GLY A 35 4.67 4.39 -8.10
CA GLY A 35 3.83 3.22 -8.27
C GLY A 35 2.56 3.58 -9.02
N LEU A 36 1.91 2.58 -9.60
CA LEU A 36 0.62 2.72 -10.25
C LEU A 36 -0.26 1.55 -9.85
N LEU A 37 -1.50 1.83 -9.46
CA LEU A 37 -2.58 0.86 -9.50
C LEU A 37 -2.90 0.62 -10.98
N LEU A 38 -2.45 -0.50 -11.54
CA LEU A 38 -2.70 -0.83 -12.94
C LEU A 38 -4.18 -1.07 -13.23
N GLY A 39 -4.90 -1.57 -12.22
CA GLY A 39 -6.31 -1.90 -12.24
C GLY A 39 -6.62 -2.88 -11.12
N GLU A 40 -7.85 -3.36 -11.12
CA GLU A 40 -8.36 -4.38 -10.20
C GLU A 40 -8.71 -5.64 -11.01
N VAL A 41 -8.33 -6.80 -10.51
CA VAL A 41 -8.75 -8.09 -11.08
C VAL A 41 -9.87 -8.65 -10.23
N TYR A 42 -10.95 -9.06 -10.89
CA TYR A 42 -12.00 -9.89 -10.30
C TYR A 42 -11.69 -11.36 -10.57
N ASN A 43 -11.49 -12.15 -9.52
CA ASN A 43 -11.12 -13.56 -9.65
C ASN A 43 -12.36 -14.49 -9.63
N ASP A 44 -12.14 -15.78 -9.93
CA ASP A 44 -13.21 -16.79 -9.93
C ASP A 44 -13.85 -17.04 -8.56
N ALA A 45 -13.19 -16.62 -7.47
CA ALA A 45 -13.73 -16.66 -6.11
C ALA A 45 -14.62 -15.46 -5.79
N GLY A 46 -14.77 -14.52 -6.72
CA GLY A 46 -15.59 -13.32 -6.56
C GLY A 46 -14.91 -12.20 -5.77
N GLU A 47 -13.58 -12.22 -5.68
CA GLU A 47 -12.78 -11.23 -4.94
C GLU A 47 -12.16 -10.21 -5.90
N HIS A 48 -12.07 -8.95 -5.43
CA HIS A 48 -11.28 -7.91 -6.08
C HIS A 48 -9.85 -7.88 -5.53
N TRP A 49 -8.87 -7.80 -6.43
CA TRP A 49 -7.46 -7.66 -6.10
C TRP A 49 -6.83 -6.51 -6.88
N ASP A 50 -6.26 -5.55 -6.15
CA ASP A 50 -5.47 -4.47 -6.73
C ASP A 50 -4.18 -5.02 -7.35
N LEU A 51 -3.87 -4.58 -8.57
CA LEU A 51 -2.57 -4.83 -9.21
C LEU A 51 -1.72 -3.56 -9.16
N HIS A 52 -0.93 -3.42 -8.10
CA HIS A 52 -0.09 -2.23 -7.94
C HIS A 52 1.36 -2.50 -8.35
N LEU A 53 1.80 -1.84 -9.42
CA LEU A 53 3.17 -1.98 -9.93
C LEU A 53 4.08 -0.91 -9.32
N LYS A 54 4.88 -1.31 -8.33
CA LYS A 54 5.86 -0.43 -7.67
C LYS A 54 7.15 -0.36 -8.49
N GLY A 55 7.68 0.83 -8.68
CA GLY A 55 8.82 1.13 -9.57
C GLY A 55 8.42 1.49 -11.01
N ALA A 56 7.12 1.67 -11.28
CA ALA A 56 6.56 1.87 -12.62
C ALA A 56 7.10 3.11 -13.35
N GLY A 57 7.51 4.15 -12.62
CA GLY A 57 8.02 5.38 -13.18
C GLY A 57 7.54 6.61 -12.41
N GLN A 58 7.82 7.79 -12.97
CA GLN A 58 7.40 9.05 -12.38
C GLN A 58 5.89 9.26 -12.56
N THR A 59 5.30 9.96 -11.60
CA THR A 59 3.90 10.36 -11.54
C THR A 59 3.83 11.83 -11.09
N PRO A 60 2.65 12.46 -11.12
CA PRO A 60 2.45 13.80 -10.54
C PRO A 60 2.82 13.91 -9.05
N TYR A 61 3.02 12.77 -8.36
CA TYR A 61 3.32 12.69 -6.94
C TYR A 61 4.78 12.31 -6.64
N SER A 62 5.64 12.17 -7.65
CA SER A 62 7.06 11.79 -7.47
C SER A 62 7.90 12.80 -6.72
N ARG A 63 7.44 14.05 -6.62
CA ARG A 63 8.22 15.18 -6.06
C ARG A 63 9.59 15.24 -6.76
N MET A 64 10.68 15.13 -6.01
CA MET A 64 12.06 15.12 -6.52
C MET A 64 12.59 13.71 -6.79
N GLY A 65 11.76 12.66 -6.62
CA GLY A 65 12.13 11.28 -6.86
C GLY A 65 12.13 10.90 -8.34
N ASP A 66 12.92 9.88 -8.67
CA ASP A 66 13.04 9.34 -10.04
C ASP A 66 11.91 8.38 -10.45
N GLY A 67 10.96 8.11 -9.53
CA GLY A 67 9.85 7.19 -9.77
C GLY A 67 10.26 5.72 -9.88
N ARG A 68 11.50 5.35 -9.50
CA ARG A 68 12.02 3.98 -9.62
C ARG A 68 12.17 3.28 -8.28
N ALA A 69 12.07 1.96 -8.33
CA ALA A 69 12.54 1.05 -7.29
C ALA A 69 13.82 0.36 -7.77
N VAL A 70 14.69 -0.01 -6.84
CA VAL A 70 15.93 -0.74 -7.13
C VAL A 70 15.73 -2.23 -6.89
N LEU A 71 16.61 -3.07 -7.46
CA LEU A 71 16.50 -4.52 -7.34
C LEU A 71 16.51 -4.99 -5.88
N ARG A 72 17.42 -4.47 -5.04
CA ARG A 72 17.49 -4.84 -3.62
C ARG A 72 16.18 -4.56 -2.87
N SER A 73 15.53 -3.42 -3.12
CA SER A 73 14.29 -3.06 -2.43
C SER A 73 13.14 -3.93 -2.90
N SER A 74 13.07 -4.21 -4.20
CA SER A 74 12.01 -5.02 -4.80
C SER A 74 12.08 -6.48 -4.32
N ILE A 75 13.30 -7.04 -4.22
CA ILE A 75 13.51 -8.39 -3.67
C ILE A 75 13.13 -8.44 -2.18
N ARG A 76 13.59 -7.48 -1.37
CA ARG A 76 13.27 -7.43 0.06
C ARG A 76 11.77 -7.34 0.32
N GLU A 77 11.07 -6.49 -0.44
CA GLU A 77 9.62 -6.35 -0.34
C GLU A 77 8.88 -7.63 -0.76
N PHE A 78 9.32 -8.27 -1.85
CA PHE A 78 8.74 -9.55 -2.27
C PHE A 78 8.89 -10.62 -1.18
N LEU A 79 10.11 -10.80 -0.67
CA LEU A 79 10.41 -11.81 0.34
C LEU A 79 9.62 -11.57 1.62
N ALA A 80 9.59 -10.33 2.12
CA ALA A 80 8.85 -10.03 3.35
C ALA A 80 7.34 -10.17 3.19
N SER A 81 6.77 -9.68 2.09
CA SER A 81 5.33 -9.81 1.81
C SER A 81 4.88 -11.27 1.91
N GLU A 82 5.61 -12.17 1.25
CA GLU A 82 5.26 -13.58 1.19
C GLU A 82 5.65 -14.34 2.46
N ALA A 83 6.75 -13.97 3.12
CA ALA A 83 7.14 -14.56 4.41
C ALA A 83 6.13 -14.23 5.52
N LEU A 84 5.68 -12.98 5.63
CA LEU A 84 4.64 -12.60 6.59
C LEU A 84 3.33 -13.33 6.32
N HIS A 85 2.93 -13.44 5.05
CA HIS A 85 1.75 -14.22 4.69
C HIS A 85 1.89 -15.69 5.10
N ALA A 86 3.04 -16.32 4.83
CA ALA A 86 3.32 -17.70 5.23
C ALA A 86 3.34 -17.91 6.75
N LEU A 87 3.69 -16.88 7.52
CA LEU A 87 3.60 -16.85 8.99
C LEU A 87 2.19 -16.59 9.52
N GLY A 88 1.19 -16.39 8.65
CA GLY A 88 -0.18 -16.03 9.06
C GLY A 88 -0.31 -14.59 9.56
N ILE A 89 0.66 -13.72 9.25
CA ILE A 89 0.61 -12.30 9.56
C ILE A 89 -0.05 -11.57 8.37
N PRO A 90 -1.16 -10.82 8.58
CA PRO A 90 -1.80 -10.08 7.51
C PRO A 90 -0.81 -9.13 6.82
N SER A 91 -0.71 -9.23 5.50
CA SER A 91 0.27 -8.50 4.69
C SER A 91 -0.25 -8.30 3.28
N SER A 92 0.15 -7.19 2.64
CA SER A 92 0.13 -7.13 1.17
C SER A 92 0.95 -8.28 0.59
N ARG A 93 0.58 -8.73 -0.61
CA ARG A 93 1.19 -9.86 -1.30
C ARG A 93 2.08 -9.37 -2.44
N ALA A 94 3.04 -10.17 -2.86
CA ALA A 94 3.92 -9.86 -3.95
C ALA A 94 3.92 -10.98 -5.00
N LEU A 95 3.42 -10.69 -6.20
CA LEU A 95 3.27 -11.69 -7.25
C LEU A 95 4.60 -12.01 -7.95
N CYS A 96 5.39 -10.97 -8.27
CA CYS A 96 6.67 -11.15 -8.97
C CYS A 96 7.59 -9.94 -8.83
N VAL A 97 8.89 -10.16 -9.03
CA VAL A 97 9.91 -9.12 -9.20
C VAL A 97 10.49 -9.19 -10.60
N ILE A 98 10.55 -8.06 -11.30
CA ILE A 98 11.15 -7.94 -12.63
C ILE A 98 12.34 -6.99 -12.56
N GLY A 99 13.55 -7.51 -12.78
CA GLY A 99 14.77 -6.72 -12.88
C GLY A 99 14.99 -6.14 -14.28
N SER A 100 15.81 -5.11 -14.38
CA SER A 100 16.22 -4.50 -15.67
C SER A 100 17.70 -4.12 -15.66
N SER A 101 18.22 -3.71 -16.82
CA SER A 101 19.53 -3.07 -16.95
C SER A 101 19.49 -1.54 -16.81
N THR A 102 18.31 -0.94 -16.59
CA THR A 102 18.16 0.51 -16.44
C THR A 102 18.91 0.98 -15.18
N PRO A 103 19.90 1.87 -15.31
CA PRO A 103 20.66 2.36 -14.16
C PRO A 103 19.80 3.29 -13.30
N VAL A 104 19.93 3.15 -11.98
CA VAL A 104 19.26 3.99 -10.97
C VAL A 104 20.30 4.41 -9.95
N TRP A 105 20.39 5.70 -9.65
CA TRP A 105 21.37 6.22 -8.70
C TRP A 105 20.75 6.36 -7.31
N ARG A 106 21.38 5.72 -6.32
CA ARG A 106 21.13 5.91 -4.89
C ARG A 106 22.47 6.28 -4.23
N GLU A 107 22.85 5.63 -3.14
CA GLU A 107 24.19 5.76 -2.57
C GLU A 107 25.27 5.23 -3.54
N THR A 108 24.91 4.25 -4.37
CA THR A 108 25.72 3.69 -5.45
C THR A 108 24.87 3.55 -6.72
N GLN A 109 25.52 3.20 -7.84
CA GLN A 109 24.79 2.85 -9.05
C GLN A 109 24.13 1.48 -8.88
N GLU A 110 22.80 1.46 -8.93
CA GLU A 110 21.98 0.27 -8.84
C GLU A 110 21.21 0.03 -10.15
N ARG A 111 20.43 -1.05 -10.19
CA ARG A 111 19.55 -1.39 -11.32
C ARG A 111 18.09 -1.24 -10.94
N ALA A 112 17.29 -0.67 -11.83
CA ALA A 112 15.86 -0.57 -11.65
C ALA A 112 15.22 -1.96 -11.62
N ALA A 113 14.22 -2.10 -10.77
CA ALA A 113 13.35 -3.25 -10.74
C ALA A 113 11.92 -2.80 -10.43
N MET A 114 10.97 -3.69 -10.70
CA MET A 114 9.58 -3.51 -10.32
C MET A 114 9.13 -4.72 -9.50
N VAL A 115 8.24 -4.47 -8.54
CA VAL A 115 7.50 -5.52 -7.83
C VAL A 115 6.01 -5.31 -8.06
N LEU A 116 5.31 -6.39 -8.43
CA LEU A 116 3.86 -6.37 -8.54
C LEU A 116 3.27 -6.73 -7.18
N ARG A 117 2.74 -5.72 -6.49
CA ARG A 117 2.05 -5.87 -5.21
C ARG A 117 0.57 -6.12 -5.43
N LEU A 118 0.03 -7.10 -4.71
CA LEU A 118 -1.38 -7.42 -4.67
C LEU A 118 -1.94 -7.12 -3.27
N ALA A 119 -3.11 -6.51 -3.21
CA ALA A 119 -3.86 -6.34 -1.97
C ALA A 119 -5.35 -6.18 -2.28
N PRO A 120 -6.27 -6.45 -1.34
CA PRO A 120 -7.67 -6.12 -1.53
C PRO A 120 -7.93 -4.60 -1.60
N SER A 121 -7.02 -3.78 -1.08
CA SER A 121 -7.07 -2.33 -1.18
C SER A 121 -5.70 -1.68 -0.94
N HIS A 122 -5.42 -0.60 -1.67
CA HIS A 122 -4.30 0.32 -1.46
C HIS A 122 -4.67 1.58 -0.68
N VAL A 123 -5.91 1.68 -0.18
CA VAL A 123 -6.34 2.78 0.68
C VAL A 123 -5.60 2.72 2.02
N ARG A 124 -5.19 3.90 2.48
CA ARG A 124 -4.33 4.14 3.66
C ARG A 124 -5.02 5.14 4.57
N PHE A 125 -4.59 5.25 5.84
CA PHE A 125 -5.07 6.33 6.72
C PHE A 125 -4.81 7.71 6.09
N GLY A 126 -3.65 7.87 5.46
CA GLY A 126 -3.26 9.07 4.70
C GLY A 126 -4.22 9.53 3.59
N HIS A 127 -5.06 8.64 3.05
CA HIS A 127 -6.08 9.03 2.07
C HIS A 127 -7.21 9.83 2.73
N PHE A 128 -7.65 9.40 3.91
CA PHE A 128 -8.66 10.12 4.70
C PHE A 128 -8.10 11.44 5.22
N GLU A 129 -6.85 11.44 5.70
CA GLU A 129 -6.17 12.66 6.14
C GLU A 129 -6.09 13.70 5.02
N TYR A 130 -5.81 13.27 3.78
CA TYR A 130 -5.71 14.18 2.63
C TYR A 130 -7.01 14.96 2.43
N PHE A 131 -8.14 14.27 2.29
CA PHE A 131 -9.43 14.93 2.07
C PHE A 131 -9.90 15.74 3.29
N TYR A 132 -9.59 15.28 4.51
CA TYR A 132 -9.88 16.03 5.72
C TYR A 132 -9.15 17.37 5.77
N TYR A 133 -7.81 17.36 5.67
CA TYR A 133 -7.01 18.58 5.81
C TYR A 133 -7.10 19.51 4.58
N THR A 134 -7.46 18.98 3.41
CA THR A 134 -7.75 19.80 2.22
C THR A 134 -9.20 20.33 2.20
N ARG A 135 -9.99 20.05 3.23
CA ARG A 135 -11.39 20.52 3.39
C ARG A 135 -12.29 20.07 2.24
N GLN A 136 -12.21 18.79 1.90
CA GLN A 136 -12.99 18.12 0.85
C GLN A 136 -13.92 17.05 1.49
N PRO A 137 -14.95 17.47 2.27
CA PRO A 137 -15.76 16.53 3.04
C PRO A 137 -16.61 15.61 2.16
N GLU A 138 -17.03 16.06 0.96
CA GLU A 138 -17.77 15.23 0.02
C GLU A 138 -16.91 14.05 -0.48
N GLN A 139 -15.66 14.34 -0.88
CA GLN A 139 -14.71 13.31 -1.33
C GLN A 139 -14.29 12.41 -0.16
N GLN A 140 -14.16 12.95 1.04
CA GLN A 140 -13.90 12.14 2.24
C GLN A 140 -15.05 11.17 2.52
N ARG A 141 -16.31 11.62 2.35
CA ARG A 141 -17.48 10.76 2.49
C ARG A 141 -17.54 9.70 1.39
N GLU A 142 -17.23 10.06 0.15
CA GLU A 142 -17.18 9.11 -0.97
C GLU A 142 -16.14 8.01 -0.73
N LEU A 143 -14.94 8.38 -0.25
CA LEU A 143 -13.91 7.42 0.14
C LEU A 143 -14.39 6.52 1.29
N ALA A 144 -15.04 7.10 2.32
CA ALA A 144 -15.57 6.33 3.44
C ALA A 144 -16.64 5.33 3.00
N GLU A 145 -17.57 5.74 2.13
CA GLU A 145 -18.59 4.85 1.56
C GLU A 145 -17.96 3.75 0.71
N HIS A 146 -16.97 4.09 -0.13
CA HIS A 146 -16.25 3.11 -0.95
C HIS A 146 -15.61 2.02 -0.07
N VAL A 147 -14.86 2.42 0.95
CA VAL A 147 -14.21 1.49 1.88
C VAL A 147 -15.24 0.67 2.68
N LEU A 148 -16.29 1.32 3.20
CA LEU A 148 -17.35 0.66 3.95
C LEU A 148 -18.02 -0.43 3.10
N ASN A 149 -18.37 -0.11 1.86
CA ASN A 149 -19.09 -1.03 0.97
C ASN A 149 -18.25 -2.23 0.54
N LEU A 150 -16.97 -2.02 0.25
CA LEU A 150 -16.12 -3.07 -0.31
C LEU A 150 -15.44 -3.95 0.75
N HIS A 151 -15.19 -3.42 1.95
CA HIS A 151 -14.29 -4.08 2.90
C HIS A 151 -14.85 -4.24 4.33
N PHE A 152 -15.98 -3.59 4.60
CA PHE A 152 -16.63 -3.58 5.92
C PHE A 152 -18.16 -3.62 5.76
N ALA A 153 -18.68 -4.35 4.77
CA ALA A 153 -20.10 -4.39 4.45
C ALA A 153 -20.96 -4.82 5.65
N GLU A 154 -20.40 -5.67 6.52
CA GLU A 154 -20.99 -6.11 7.79
C GLU A 154 -21.29 -4.96 8.77
N CYS A 155 -20.58 -3.83 8.66
CA CYS A 155 -20.82 -2.66 9.50
C CYS A 155 -22.05 -1.86 9.09
N ARG A 156 -22.61 -2.06 7.89
CA ARG A 156 -23.78 -1.30 7.41
C ARG A 156 -25.05 -1.55 8.21
N GLU A 157 -25.16 -2.71 8.84
CA GLU A 157 -26.33 -3.08 9.64
C GLU A 157 -26.31 -2.42 11.04
N GLN A 158 -25.22 -1.76 11.41
CA GLN A 158 -25.07 -1.10 12.70
C GLN A 158 -25.73 0.29 12.71
N PRO A 159 -26.23 0.77 13.86
CA PRO A 159 -26.83 2.11 13.97
C PRO A 159 -25.87 3.24 13.55
N GLU A 160 -24.58 3.07 13.79
CA GLU A 160 -23.53 4.02 13.40
C GLU A 160 -22.46 3.29 12.54
N PRO A 161 -22.70 3.10 11.23
CA PRO A 161 -21.84 2.26 10.39
C PRO A 161 -20.37 2.66 10.35
N TYR A 162 -20.08 3.97 10.31
CA TYR A 162 -18.69 4.44 10.31
C TYR A 162 -17.99 4.24 11.66
N LEU A 163 -18.73 4.32 12.78
CA LEU A 163 -18.18 4.02 14.09
C LEU A 163 -17.85 2.54 14.22
N ALA A 164 -18.74 1.67 13.72
CA ALA A 164 -18.49 0.23 13.64
C ALA A 164 -17.27 -0.08 12.76
N MET A 165 -17.19 0.52 11.56
CA MET A 165 -16.04 0.38 10.66
C MET A 165 -14.74 0.83 11.36
N PHE A 166 -14.75 1.99 12.02
CA PHE A 166 -13.58 2.48 12.75
C PHE A 166 -13.15 1.52 13.86
N ARG A 167 -14.11 0.96 14.61
CA ARG A 167 -13.83 -0.06 15.62
C ARG A 167 -13.16 -1.30 15.00
N THR A 168 -13.67 -1.81 13.88
CA THR A 168 -13.07 -2.95 13.18
C THR A 168 -11.66 -2.62 12.68
N ILE A 169 -11.42 -1.41 12.19
CA ILE A 169 -10.07 -0.95 11.79
C ILE A 169 -9.12 -0.97 13.00
N VAL A 170 -9.57 -0.50 14.16
CA VAL A 170 -8.79 -0.53 15.42
C VAL A 170 -8.50 -1.97 15.84
N GLU A 171 -9.49 -2.86 15.82
CA GLU A 171 -9.33 -4.28 16.16
C GLU A 171 -8.30 -4.97 15.24
N ARG A 172 -8.42 -4.79 13.92
CA ARG A 172 -7.45 -5.35 12.95
C ARG A 172 -6.03 -4.81 13.16
N ASN A 173 -5.88 -3.53 13.49
CA ASN A 173 -4.57 -2.94 13.78
C ASN A 173 -3.98 -3.49 15.09
N ALA A 174 -4.79 -3.64 16.14
CA ALA A 174 -4.35 -4.23 17.40
C ALA A 174 -3.83 -5.66 17.18
N GLU A 175 -4.56 -6.48 16.43
CA GLU A 175 -4.11 -7.82 16.08
C GLU A 175 -2.85 -7.84 15.21
N LEU A 176 -2.75 -6.94 14.22
CA LEU A 176 -1.57 -6.83 13.36
C LEU A 176 -0.31 -6.53 14.17
N ILE A 177 -0.38 -5.51 15.04
CA ILE A 177 0.74 -5.13 15.89
C ILE A 177 1.06 -6.25 16.89
N ALA A 178 0.05 -6.89 17.48
CA ALA A 178 0.29 -8.03 18.38
C ALA A 178 1.08 -9.15 17.68
N ARG A 179 0.76 -9.47 16.42
CA ARG A 179 1.52 -10.44 15.61
C ARG A 179 2.93 -9.95 15.32
N TRP A 180 3.14 -8.68 14.96
CA TRP A 180 4.48 -8.13 14.75
C TRP A 180 5.36 -8.27 16.00
N GLN A 181 4.83 -7.90 17.16
CA GLN A 181 5.56 -8.00 18.42
C GLN A 181 5.86 -9.46 18.78
N ALA A 182 4.89 -10.36 18.60
CA ALA A 182 5.06 -11.78 18.93
C ALA A 182 6.10 -12.50 18.05
N TYR A 183 6.26 -12.07 16.80
CA TYR A 183 7.18 -12.68 15.83
C TYR A 183 8.44 -11.85 15.58
N GLY A 184 8.68 -10.79 16.38
CA GLY A 184 9.87 -9.96 16.26
C GLY A 184 9.98 -9.22 14.93
N PHE A 185 8.88 -8.81 14.30
CA PHE A 185 8.90 -8.01 13.08
C PHE A 185 8.95 -6.52 13.39
N CYS A 186 9.96 -5.82 12.88
CA CYS A 186 10.11 -4.37 12.98
C CYS A 186 9.87 -3.72 11.61
N HIS A 187 8.79 -2.95 11.48
CA HIS A 187 8.43 -2.29 10.21
C HIS A 187 9.36 -1.12 9.84
N GLY A 188 9.82 -0.35 10.83
CA GLY A 188 10.74 0.78 10.68
C GLY A 188 10.14 2.12 10.20
N VAL A 189 8.96 2.13 9.56
CA VAL A 189 8.34 3.36 9.01
C VAL A 189 6.81 3.34 9.16
N MET A 190 6.33 3.45 10.39
CA MET A 190 4.90 3.46 10.73
C MET A 190 4.27 4.86 10.60
N ASN A 191 4.52 5.51 9.47
CA ASN A 191 3.81 6.75 9.13
C ASN A 191 2.35 6.43 8.75
N THR A 192 1.45 7.39 8.88
CA THR A 192 0.02 7.16 8.59
C THR A 192 -0.24 6.85 7.10
N ASP A 193 0.65 7.27 6.20
CA ASP A 193 0.60 6.87 4.79
C ASP A 193 1.04 5.42 4.54
N ASN A 194 1.64 4.74 5.51
CA ASN A 194 1.97 3.31 5.43
C ASN A 194 0.98 2.42 6.18
N MET A 195 -0.01 3.01 6.85
CA MET A 195 -1.04 2.24 7.55
C MET A 195 -2.18 1.93 6.59
N SER A 196 -2.30 0.65 6.22
CA SER A 196 -3.42 0.15 5.41
C SER A 196 -4.73 0.32 6.18
N ILE A 197 -5.79 0.71 5.46
CA ILE A 197 -7.14 0.77 6.05
C ILE A 197 -7.64 -0.62 6.46
N LEU A 198 -7.04 -1.70 5.94
CA LEU A 198 -7.48 -3.08 6.18
C LEU A 198 -6.73 -3.79 7.31
N GLY A 199 -5.75 -3.13 7.95
CA GLY A 199 -4.95 -3.76 9.01
C GLY A 199 -4.02 -4.86 8.49
N ILE A 200 -3.43 -4.66 7.31
CA ILE A 200 -2.38 -5.51 6.75
C ILE A 200 -1.02 -4.79 6.77
N THR A 201 0.07 -5.56 6.86
CA THR A 201 1.43 -5.04 6.70
C THR A 201 1.62 -4.47 5.30
N PHE A 202 2.17 -3.26 5.21
CA PHE A 202 2.16 -2.49 3.97
C PHE A 202 3.39 -1.58 3.81
N ASP A 203 3.93 -1.51 2.60
CA ASP A 203 5.15 -0.74 2.25
C ASP A 203 6.43 -1.15 3.00
N PHE A 204 7.01 -2.26 2.52
CA PHE A 204 8.25 -2.80 3.04
C PHE A 204 9.48 -1.98 2.61
N GLY A 205 10.04 -1.21 3.54
CA GLY A 205 11.27 -0.44 3.35
C GLY A 205 12.42 -0.95 4.24
N PRO A 206 12.84 -0.18 5.25
CA PRO A 206 13.89 -0.58 6.19
C PRO A 206 13.35 -1.49 7.30
N PHE A 207 12.56 -2.51 6.94
CA PHE A 207 12.09 -3.50 7.91
C PHE A 207 13.23 -4.45 8.31
N ALA A 208 13.06 -5.09 9.46
CA ALA A 208 13.90 -6.20 9.91
C ALA A 208 13.04 -7.19 10.70
N PHE A 209 13.43 -8.46 10.66
CA PHE A 209 13.08 -9.39 11.73
C PHE A 209 14.19 -9.33 12.78
N LEU A 210 13.83 -9.48 14.05
CA LEU A 210 14.81 -9.55 15.13
C LEU A 210 15.64 -10.82 14.96
N ASP A 211 16.95 -10.60 14.89
CA ASP A 211 17.95 -11.57 15.33
C ASP A 211 18.24 -11.31 16.83
N ASP A 212 19.45 -11.60 17.32
CA ASP A 212 19.90 -11.31 18.70
C ASP A 212 20.61 -9.94 18.83
#